data_AF-A0A7M3NXR8-F1
#
_entry.id   AF-A0A7M3NXR8-F1
#
_cell.length_a   1.000
_cell.length_b   1.000
_cell.length_c   1.000
_cell.angle_alpha   90.00
_cell.angle_beta   90.00
_cell.angle_gamma   90.00
#
_symmetry.space_group_name_H-M   'P 1'
#
loop_
_entity.id
_entity.type
_entity.pdbx_description
1 polymer ?
#
loop_
_entity_poly.entity_id
_entity_poly.type
_entity_poly.pdbx_seq_one_letter_code
_entity_poly.pdbx_strand_id
1 'polypeptide(L)'
;MRITVLTVPDCPNAPVVGDRLDAALGGLEAVIEWIEVTDDAQAARLGMTGSPTVLVDGVDPFATADAPASVSCRLYRRPDGATDGAPSVADLRNALISAVATEDGLALDAVGRAGRGRLTPVTGGLRGMQQAILRHFAATGQAPATPDLAAVAAAHGRTAPEVLAELAVEDFLTLDDEGHVRAAYPFSAVPTHHRVRLTDGTQIWSMCAIDALGIPDMLDTDAVITSADPISGETISITSTDGHMTWQPATAVVYVGRRCCTGPAADVACSALNFFTSRRHARTWAEQHPDHTGRAVDQARAEALGRAIFGHLLTQPRPGREET
;
A
#
# COMPACT_ATOMS: atom_id res chain seq x y z
N MET A 1 13.57 3.62 -0.75
CA MET A 1 13.57 3.57 -2.23
C MET A 1 14.95 3.17 -2.75
N ARG A 2 15.07 2.64 -3.97
CA ARG A 2 16.38 2.39 -4.61
C ARG A 2 16.68 3.49 -5.62
N ILE A 3 17.85 4.10 -5.52
CA ILE A 3 18.36 5.07 -6.48
C ILE A 3 19.55 4.43 -7.17
N THR A 4 19.54 4.34 -8.48
CA THR A 4 20.69 3.87 -9.25
C THR A 4 21.25 5.05 -10.04
N VAL A 5 22.53 5.35 -9.84
CA VAL A 5 23.23 6.39 -10.59
C VAL A 5 24.15 5.72 -11.61
N LEU A 6 23.86 5.94 -12.89
CA LEU A 6 24.64 5.43 -14.02
C LEU A 6 25.62 6.50 -14.48
N THR A 7 26.91 6.19 -14.47
CA THR A 7 27.99 7.11 -14.87
C THR A 7 28.94 6.47 -15.85
N VAL A 8 29.56 7.24 -16.73
CA VAL A 8 30.76 6.79 -17.45
C VAL A 8 32.01 6.93 -16.58
N PRO A 9 33.12 6.23 -16.89
CA PRO A 9 34.41 6.48 -16.29
C PRO A 9 34.78 7.97 -16.35
N ASP A 10 35.32 8.49 -15.24
CA ASP A 10 35.77 9.88 -15.11
C ASP A 10 34.72 10.96 -15.44
N CYS A 11 33.42 10.65 -15.25
CA CYS A 11 32.36 11.64 -15.50
C CYS A 11 32.52 12.87 -14.58
N PRO A 12 32.71 14.09 -15.15
CA PRO A 12 32.96 15.29 -14.35
C PRO A 12 31.75 15.72 -13.49
N ASN A 13 30.56 15.25 -13.85
CA ASN A 13 29.31 15.57 -13.16
C ASN A 13 28.90 14.52 -12.10
N ALA A 14 29.66 13.42 -11.96
CA ALA A 14 29.35 12.37 -10.98
C ALA A 14 29.41 12.88 -9.52
N PRO A 15 30.42 13.67 -9.09
CA PRO A 15 30.41 14.24 -7.74
C PRO A 15 29.23 15.20 -7.53
N VAL A 16 28.91 15.99 -8.55
CA VAL A 16 27.83 16.99 -8.51
C VAL A 16 26.47 16.34 -8.31
N VAL A 17 26.17 15.24 -9.01
CA VAL A 17 24.89 14.53 -8.82
C VAL A 17 24.83 13.85 -7.44
N GLY A 18 25.95 13.36 -6.91
CA GLY A 18 26.04 12.81 -5.56
C GLY A 18 25.66 13.84 -4.49
N ASP A 19 26.34 15.00 -4.48
CA ASP A 19 26.06 16.07 -3.52
C ASP A 19 24.61 16.56 -3.59
N ARG A 20 24.04 16.63 -4.81
CA ARG A 20 22.66 17.08 -5.02
C ARG A 20 21.63 16.03 -4.60
N LEU A 21 21.94 14.74 -4.76
CA LEU A 21 21.10 13.65 -4.28
C LEU A 21 21.05 13.64 -2.74
N ASP A 22 22.20 13.80 -2.08
CA ASP A 22 22.27 13.89 -0.62
C ASP A 22 21.43 15.07 -0.10
N ALA A 23 21.55 16.25 -0.74
CA ALA A 23 20.75 17.42 -0.40
C ALA A 23 19.25 17.26 -0.72
N ALA A 24 18.91 16.48 -1.75
CA ALA A 24 17.52 16.24 -2.16
C ALA A 24 16.81 15.24 -1.25
N LEU A 25 17.52 14.20 -0.77
CA LEU A 25 16.98 13.15 0.08
C LEU A 25 16.45 13.68 1.41
N GLY A 26 17.12 14.65 2.03
CA GLY A 26 16.56 15.42 3.15
C GLY A 26 15.97 14.59 4.30
N GLY A 27 16.48 13.38 4.55
CA GLY A 27 15.99 12.44 5.56
C GLY A 27 15.17 11.25 5.04
N LEU A 28 14.90 11.17 3.72
CA LEU A 28 14.29 9.99 3.10
C LEU A 28 15.28 8.80 3.09
N GLU A 29 14.81 7.62 3.49
CA GLU A 29 15.63 6.40 3.40
C GLU A 29 15.73 5.90 1.95
N ALA A 30 16.94 5.97 1.39
CA ALA A 30 17.27 5.46 0.07
C ALA A 30 18.56 4.64 0.07
N VAL A 31 18.56 3.55 -0.70
CA VAL A 31 19.77 2.81 -1.03
C VAL A 31 20.27 3.33 -2.38
N ILE A 32 21.46 3.92 -2.40
CA ILE A 32 22.09 4.46 -3.60
C ILE A 32 23.10 3.45 -4.14
N GLU A 33 22.90 3.01 -5.37
CA GLU A 33 23.80 2.13 -6.11
C GLU A 33 24.44 2.91 -7.26
N TRP A 34 25.77 2.87 -7.36
CA TRP A 34 26.51 3.50 -8.44
C TRP A 34 26.98 2.44 -9.42
N ILE A 35 26.68 2.62 -10.71
CA ILE A 35 27.08 1.70 -11.76
C ILE A 35 27.86 2.47 -12.82
N GLU A 36 29.11 2.06 -13.01
CA GLU A 36 29.92 2.55 -14.11
C GLU A 36 29.55 1.82 -15.41
N VAL A 37 29.28 2.60 -16.45
CA VAL A 37 28.85 2.15 -17.77
C VAL A 37 29.96 2.47 -18.78
N THR A 38 30.53 1.43 -19.37
CA THR A 38 31.74 1.56 -20.22
C THR A 38 31.45 1.49 -21.71
N ASP A 39 30.27 1.00 -22.12
CA ASP A 39 29.91 0.83 -23.52
C ASP A 39 28.41 1.06 -23.79
N ASP A 40 28.09 1.33 -25.06
CA ASP A 40 26.71 1.61 -25.50
C ASP A 40 25.77 0.42 -25.32
N ALA A 41 26.29 -0.82 -25.35
CA ALA A 41 25.45 -2.00 -25.14
C ALA A 41 25.00 -2.09 -23.67
N GLN A 42 25.86 -1.74 -22.72
CA GLN A 42 25.55 -1.62 -21.31
C GLN A 42 24.64 -0.42 -21.06
N ALA A 43 24.87 0.70 -21.72
CA ALA A 43 23.99 1.86 -21.67
C ALA A 43 22.56 1.50 -22.11
N ALA A 44 22.42 0.75 -23.20
CA ALA A 44 21.11 0.28 -23.70
C ALA A 44 20.42 -0.68 -22.72
N ARG A 45 21.15 -1.65 -22.15
CA ARG A 45 20.59 -2.59 -21.16
C ARG A 45 20.10 -1.90 -19.90
N LEU A 46 20.78 -0.84 -19.48
CA LEU A 46 20.49 -0.12 -18.24
C LEU A 46 19.59 1.11 -18.47
N GLY A 47 19.21 1.41 -19.71
CA GLY A 47 18.39 2.59 -20.05
C GLY A 47 19.11 3.93 -19.90
N MET A 48 20.45 3.94 -19.95
CA MET A 48 21.24 5.16 -19.83
C MET A 48 21.21 5.97 -21.12
N THR A 49 20.63 7.17 -21.07
CA THR A 49 20.57 8.13 -22.20
C THR A 49 21.70 9.18 -22.15
N GLY A 50 22.68 8.96 -21.27
CA GLY A 50 23.86 9.80 -21.06
C GLY A 50 24.28 9.84 -19.58
N SER A 51 25.49 10.33 -19.31
CA SER A 51 26.09 10.41 -17.98
C SER A 51 25.98 11.81 -17.36
N PRO A 52 25.62 11.92 -16.07
CA PRO A 52 25.05 10.88 -15.23
C PRO A 52 23.56 10.66 -15.59
N THR A 53 23.04 9.45 -15.42
CA THR A 53 21.59 9.17 -15.43
C THR A 53 21.18 8.70 -14.04
N VAL A 54 20.11 9.31 -13.48
CA VAL A 54 19.56 8.92 -12.18
C VAL A 54 18.29 8.13 -12.41
N LEU A 55 18.26 6.89 -11.93
CA LEU A 55 17.07 6.05 -11.93
C LEU A 55 16.49 5.98 -10.51
N VAL A 56 15.20 6.29 -10.39
CA VAL A 56 14.44 6.08 -9.15
C VAL A 56 13.63 4.81 -9.34
N ASP A 57 13.95 3.78 -8.55
CA ASP A 57 13.37 2.44 -8.64
C ASP A 57 13.40 1.83 -10.06
N GLY A 58 14.44 2.18 -10.82
CA GLY A 58 14.67 1.70 -12.19
C GLY A 58 14.06 2.56 -13.30
N VAL A 59 13.37 3.66 -12.96
CA VAL A 59 12.78 4.61 -13.93
C VAL A 59 13.58 5.91 -13.95
N ASP A 60 13.88 6.42 -15.14
CA ASP A 60 14.50 7.73 -15.32
C ASP A 60 13.42 8.84 -15.31
N PRO A 61 13.33 9.66 -14.24
CA PRO A 61 12.31 10.69 -14.12
C PRO A 61 12.56 11.89 -15.05
N PHE A 62 13.73 11.96 -15.68
CA PHE A 62 14.14 13.03 -16.59
C PHE A 62 14.20 12.56 -18.05
N ALA A 63 13.70 11.35 -18.33
CA ALA A 63 13.75 10.75 -19.66
C ALA A 63 13.14 11.69 -20.70
N THR A 64 13.84 11.85 -21.83
CA THR A 64 13.28 12.51 -23.00
C THR A 64 12.77 11.43 -23.95
N ALA A 65 11.57 11.62 -24.50
CA ALA A 65 10.99 10.69 -25.46
C ALA A 65 11.97 10.44 -26.62
N ASP A 66 12.14 9.16 -26.99
CA ASP A 66 12.99 8.69 -28.09
C ASP A 66 14.49 9.03 -27.97
N ALA A 67 14.97 9.42 -26.78
CA ALA A 67 16.40 9.60 -26.55
C ALA A 67 17.13 8.24 -26.65
N PRO A 68 18.13 8.10 -27.53
CA PRO A 68 18.88 6.86 -27.65
C PRO A 68 19.73 6.63 -26.40
N ALA A 69 20.00 5.36 -26.10
CA ALA A 69 20.99 5.02 -25.10
C ALA A 69 22.37 5.58 -25.52
N SER A 70 23.12 6.11 -24.55
CA SER A 70 24.38 6.80 -24.83
C SER A 70 25.32 6.80 -23.64
N VAL A 71 26.61 6.62 -23.92
CA VAL A 71 27.72 6.88 -22.99
C VAL A 71 28.24 8.34 -23.05
N SER A 72 27.50 9.25 -23.68
CA SER A 72 27.87 10.68 -23.75
C SER A 72 27.39 11.47 -22.53
N CYS A 73 27.85 12.71 -22.36
CA CYS A 73 27.34 13.59 -21.30
C CYS A 73 25.85 13.91 -21.52
N ARG A 74 25.06 13.79 -20.46
CA ARG A 74 23.65 14.20 -20.46
C ARG A 74 23.52 15.65 -20.02
N LEU A 75 22.63 16.38 -20.68
CA LEU A 75 22.29 17.75 -20.32
C LEU A 75 20.88 17.80 -19.73
N TYR A 76 20.79 18.43 -18.55
CA TYR A 76 19.55 18.64 -17.82
C TYR A 76 19.12 20.10 -17.98
N ARG A 77 17.92 20.31 -18.54
CA ARG A 77 17.38 21.64 -18.76
C ARG A 77 16.65 22.11 -17.51
N ARG A 78 17.01 23.30 -17.03
CA ARG A 78 16.36 23.98 -15.91
C ARG A 78 15.17 24.82 -16.39
N PRO A 79 14.23 25.17 -15.50
CA PRO A 79 13.06 25.99 -15.84
C PRO A 79 13.39 27.38 -16.40
N ASP A 80 14.56 27.92 -16.06
CA ASP A 80 15.08 29.21 -16.57
C ASP A 80 15.72 29.10 -17.98
N GLY A 81 15.72 27.91 -18.57
CA GLY A 81 16.29 27.63 -19.89
C GLY A 81 17.79 27.29 -19.86
N ALA A 82 18.46 27.38 -18.71
CA ALA A 82 19.86 26.97 -18.58
C ALA A 82 20.01 25.45 -18.66
N THR A 83 21.16 24.98 -19.15
CA THR A 83 21.52 23.56 -19.18
C THR A 83 22.65 23.26 -18.22
N ASP A 84 22.57 22.14 -17.51
CA ASP A 84 23.58 21.68 -16.56
C ASP A 84 23.90 20.20 -16.78
N GLY A 85 25.05 19.75 -16.32
CA GLY A 85 25.52 18.37 -16.43
C GLY A 85 24.92 17.40 -15.40
N ALA A 86 24.07 17.89 -14.50
CA ALA A 86 23.34 17.10 -13.51
C ALA A 86 21.96 17.74 -13.23
N PRO A 87 20.95 16.95 -12.79
CA PRO A 87 19.67 17.51 -12.34
C PRO A 87 19.86 18.50 -11.19
N SER A 88 18.93 19.45 -11.01
CA SER A 88 18.96 20.33 -9.84
C SER A 88 18.48 19.61 -8.58
N VAL A 89 18.83 20.13 -7.40
CA VAL A 89 18.31 19.59 -6.11
C VAL A 89 16.78 19.63 -6.06
N ALA A 90 16.17 20.67 -6.63
CA ALA A 90 14.71 20.80 -6.69
C ALA A 90 14.08 19.74 -7.60
N ASP A 91 14.68 19.48 -8.76
CA ASP A 91 14.19 18.46 -9.70
C ASP A 91 14.33 17.05 -9.11
N LEU A 92 15.46 16.76 -8.47
CA LEU A 92 15.67 15.51 -7.74
C LEU A 92 14.64 15.36 -6.62
N ARG A 93 14.45 16.39 -5.79
CA ARG A 93 13.48 16.35 -4.70
C ARG A 93 12.05 16.12 -5.22
N ASN A 94 11.66 16.80 -6.29
CA ASN A 94 10.34 16.62 -6.92
C ASN A 94 10.17 15.22 -7.50
N ALA A 95 11.20 14.66 -8.15
CA ALA A 95 11.17 13.30 -8.67
C ALA A 95 11.04 12.27 -7.53
N LEU A 96 11.79 12.44 -6.44
CA LEU A 96 11.72 11.58 -5.26
C LEU A 96 10.34 11.67 -4.57
N ILE A 97 9.79 12.88 -4.39
CA ILE A 97 8.45 13.09 -3.83
C ILE A 97 7.38 12.50 -4.75
N SER A 98 7.49 12.69 -6.07
CA SER A 98 6.52 12.15 -7.03
C SER A 98 6.57 10.63 -7.09
N ALA A 99 7.75 10.03 -6.95
CA ALA A 99 7.89 8.59 -6.81
C ALA A 99 7.15 8.10 -5.55
N VAL A 100 7.36 8.74 -4.39
CA VAL A 100 6.62 8.42 -3.15
C VAL A 100 5.11 8.64 -3.31
N ALA A 101 4.67 9.72 -3.96
CA ALA A 101 3.24 10.00 -4.16
C ALA A 101 2.57 8.99 -5.13
N THR A 102 3.27 8.59 -6.19
CA THR A 102 2.80 7.56 -7.13
C THR A 102 2.73 6.19 -6.45
N GLU A 103 3.72 5.91 -5.61
CA GLU A 103 3.73 4.75 -4.73
C GLU A 103 2.57 4.72 -3.75
N ASP A 104 2.25 5.87 -3.16
CA ASP A 104 1.13 6.04 -2.25
C ASP A 104 -0.19 5.83 -2.97
N GLY A 105 -0.34 6.41 -4.16
CA GLY A 105 -1.50 6.21 -5.04
C GLY A 105 -1.68 4.75 -5.46
N LEU A 106 -0.62 4.06 -5.89
CA LEU A 106 -0.68 2.65 -6.29
C LEU A 106 -1.00 1.71 -5.11
N ALA A 107 -0.47 2.00 -3.92
CA ALA A 107 -0.75 1.24 -2.70
C ALA A 107 -2.19 1.47 -2.22
N LEU A 108 -2.67 2.71 -2.22
CA LEU A 108 -4.06 3.06 -1.90
C LEU A 108 -5.02 2.55 -2.96
N ASP A 109 -4.64 2.50 -4.23
CA ASP A 109 -5.43 1.91 -5.31
C ASP A 109 -5.55 0.39 -5.17
N ALA A 110 -4.46 -0.27 -4.79
CA ALA A 110 -4.43 -1.72 -4.57
C ALA A 110 -5.32 -2.14 -3.39
N VAL A 111 -5.38 -1.35 -2.32
CA VAL A 111 -6.09 -1.73 -1.08
C VAL A 111 -7.46 -1.03 -0.94
N GLY A 112 -7.67 0.12 -1.58
CA GLY A 112 -8.78 1.05 -1.34
C GLY A 112 -9.81 1.13 -2.45
N ARG A 113 -10.15 0.02 -3.12
CA ARG A 113 -11.17 -0.03 -4.18
C ARG A 113 -10.84 0.95 -5.33
N ALA A 114 -9.62 0.87 -5.87
CA ALA A 114 -9.12 1.79 -6.90
C ALA A 114 -9.23 3.28 -6.47
N GLY A 115 -8.83 3.57 -5.23
CA GLY A 115 -8.76 4.93 -4.71
C GLY A 115 -10.10 5.52 -4.24
N ARG A 116 -11.20 4.76 -4.28
CA ARG A 116 -12.53 5.21 -3.83
C ARG A 116 -12.73 5.16 -2.32
N GLY A 117 -11.75 4.60 -1.59
CA GLY A 117 -11.81 4.45 -0.14
C GLY A 117 -12.78 3.36 0.31
N ARG A 118 -12.88 3.16 1.62
CA ARG A 118 -13.70 2.11 2.23
C ARG A 118 -14.91 2.65 3.00
N LEU A 119 -15.08 3.96 3.14
CA LEU A 119 -16.23 4.52 3.85
C LEU A 119 -17.43 4.63 2.91
N THR A 120 -18.50 3.91 3.24
CA THR A 120 -19.75 3.95 2.47
C THR A 120 -20.46 5.32 2.53
N PRO A 121 -21.26 5.67 1.51
CA PRO A 121 -22.13 6.84 1.56
C PRO A 121 -23.13 6.79 2.73
N VAL A 122 -23.51 7.96 3.25
CA VAL A 122 -24.55 8.05 4.30
C VAL A 122 -25.93 7.63 3.79
N THR A 123 -26.14 7.72 2.48
CA THR A 123 -27.42 7.51 1.82
C THR A 123 -27.86 6.04 1.83
N GLY A 124 -29.18 5.82 1.82
CA GLY A 124 -29.76 4.49 1.59
C GLY A 124 -29.47 3.44 2.67
N GLY A 125 -28.99 3.86 3.85
CA GLY A 125 -28.65 2.97 4.96
C GLY A 125 -27.30 2.27 4.83
N LEU A 126 -26.50 2.55 3.79
CA LEU A 126 -25.24 1.86 3.53
C LEU A 126 -24.22 2.05 4.66
N ARG A 127 -24.03 3.29 5.15
CA ARG A 127 -23.13 3.57 6.27
C ARG A 127 -23.58 2.96 7.59
N GLY A 128 -24.87 3.04 7.89
CA GLY A 128 -25.42 2.40 9.08
C GLY A 128 -25.18 0.88 9.04
N MET A 129 -25.46 0.26 7.89
CA MET A 129 -25.26 -1.17 7.67
C MET A 129 -23.80 -1.58 7.77
N GLN A 130 -22.89 -0.88 7.07
CA GLN A 130 -21.46 -1.17 7.14
C GLN A 130 -20.95 -1.10 8.58
N GLN A 131 -21.24 0.00 9.29
CA GLN A 131 -20.76 0.15 10.67
C GLN A 131 -21.38 -0.87 11.62
N ALA A 132 -22.64 -1.28 11.41
CA ALA A 132 -23.26 -2.34 12.20
C ALA A 132 -22.55 -3.69 12.01
N ILE A 133 -22.21 -4.04 10.76
CA ILE A 133 -21.47 -5.26 10.43
C ILE A 133 -20.08 -5.23 11.06
N LEU A 134 -19.33 -4.13 10.89
CA LEU A 134 -17.97 -3.99 11.43
C LEU A 134 -17.95 -4.06 12.97
N ARG A 135 -18.91 -3.42 13.65
CA ARG A 135 -19.04 -3.51 15.11
C ARG A 135 -19.42 -4.92 15.56
N HIS A 136 -20.23 -5.64 14.79
CA HIS A 136 -20.57 -7.02 15.11
C HIS A 136 -19.33 -7.92 15.06
N PHE A 137 -18.53 -7.84 13.99
CA PHE A 137 -17.24 -8.54 13.92
C PHE A 137 -16.32 -8.21 15.09
N ALA A 138 -16.21 -6.93 15.45
CA ALA A 138 -15.37 -6.49 16.57
C ALA A 138 -15.83 -7.08 17.92
N ALA A 139 -17.14 -7.27 18.10
CA ALA A 139 -17.70 -7.78 19.35
C ALA A 139 -17.74 -9.32 19.45
N THR A 140 -17.86 -10.02 18.32
CA THR A 140 -18.11 -11.48 18.31
C THR A 140 -17.03 -12.29 17.62
N GLY A 141 -16.18 -11.63 16.81
CA GLY A 141 -15.24 -12.29 15.91
C GLY A 141 -15.89 -13.02 14.73
N GLN A 142 -17.21 -12.85 14.52
CA GLN A 142 -17.98 -13.54 13.49
C GLN A 142 -18.79 -12.57 12.63
N ALA A 143 -19.24 -13.03 11.46
CA ALA A 143 -20.17 -12.26 10.64
C ALA A 143 -21.58 -12.25 11.27
N PRO A 144 -22.31 -11.12 11.22
CA PRO A 144 -23.71 -11.09 11.64
C PRO A 144 -24.59 -11.94 10.74
N ALA A 145 -25.60 -12.58 11.32
CA ALA A 145 -26.64 -13.22 10.53
C ALA A 145 -27.57 -12.15 9.92
N THR A 146 -28.13 -12.42 8.75
CA THR A 146 -29.05 -11.49 8.05
C THR A 146 -30.21 -10.99 8.94
N PRO A 147 -30.83 -11.81 9.82
CA PRO A 147 -31.86 -11.33 10.74
C PRO A 147 -31.38 -10.26 11.72
N ASP A 148 -30.11 -10.32 12.16
CA ASP A 148 -29.53 -9.35 13.10
C ASP A 148 -29.39 -7.95 12.48
N LEU A 149 -29.40 -7.87 11.14
CA LEU A 149 -29.27 -6.64 10.36
C LEU A 149 -30.62 -6.06 9.92
N ALA A 150 -31.73 -6.78 10.14
CA ALA A 150 -33.05 -6.41 9.64
C ALA A 150 -33.51 -5.02 10.15
N ALA A 151 -33.28 -4.73 11.42
CA ALA A 151 -33.66 -3.45 12.02
C ALA A 151 -32.91 -2.26 11.40
N VAL A 152 -31.62 -2.45 11.06
CA VAL A 152 -30.78 -1.41 10.44
C VAL A 152 -31.30 -1.05 9.05
N ALA A 153 -31.65 -2.06 8.25
CA ALA A 153 -32.21 -1.83 6.92
C ALA A 153 -33.61 -1.21 6.98
N ALA A 154 -34.46 -1.71 7.89
CA ALA A 154 -35.85 -1.25 8.03
C ALA A 154 -35.95 0.25 8.40
N ALA A 155 -34.97 0.77 9.16
CA ALA A 155 -34.88 2.20 9.48
C ALA A 155 -34.76 3.11 8.23
N HIS A 156 -34.38 2.54 7.09
CA HIS A 156 -34.28 3.22 5.80
C HIS A 156 -35.30 2.73 4.77
N GLY A 157 -36.32 1.97 5.20
CA GLY A 157 -37.36 1.44 4.31
C GLY A 157 -36.87 0.37 3.34
N ARG A 158 -35.78 -0.34 3.69
CA ARG A 158 -35.16 -1.40 2.89
C ARG A 158 -35.10 -2.71 3.65
N THR A 159 -34.82 -3.79 2.94
CA THR A 159 -34.51 -5.11 3.51
C THR A 159 -32.99 -5.30 3.65
N ALA A 160 -32.56 -6.13 4.61
CA ALA A 160 -31.12 -6.40 4.78
C ALA A 160 -30.47 -6.99 3.51
N PRO A 161 -31.06 -7.97 2.80
CA PRO A 161 -30.50 -8.48 1.55
C PRO A 161 -30.29 -7.40 0.48
N GLU A 162 -31.20 -6.44 0.33
CA GLU A 162 -31.06 -5.36 -0.66
C GLU A 162 -29.86 -4.46 -0.36
N VAL A 163 -29.65 -4.11 0.92
CA VAL A 163 -28.52 -3.26 1.32
C VAL A 163 -27.20 -4.03 1.21
N LEU A 164 -27.19 -5.31 1.61
CA LEU A 164 -26.02 -6.19 1.49
C LEU A 164 -25.60 -6.38 0.03
N ALA A 165 -26.55 -6.61 -0.88
CA ALA A 165 -26.28 -6.76 -2.30
C ALA A 165 -25.66 -5.48 -2.90
N GLU A 166 -26.14 -4.31 -2.52
CA GLU A 166 -25.57 -3.03 -2.97
C GLU A 166 -24.16 -2.81 -2.40
N LEU A 167 -23.93 -3.10 -1.12
CA LEU A 167 -22.60 -3.05 -0.53
C LEU A 167 -21.61 -4.01 -1.22
N ALA A 168 -22.09 -5.18 -1.67
CA ALA A 168 -21.29 -6.16 -2.38
C ALA A 168 -20.92 -5.69 -3.79
N VAL A 169 -21.89 -5.17 -4.56
CA VAL A 169 -21.66 -4.59 -5.89
C VAL A 169 -20.64 -3.44 -5.82
N GLU A 170 -20.72 -2.66 -4.75
CA GLU A 170 -19.82 -1.55 -4.49
C GLU A 170 -18.51 -1.97 -3.76
N ASP A 171 -18.19 -3.26 -3.66
CA ASP A 171 -16.96 -3.81 -3.04
C ASP A 171 -16.67 -3.25 -1.63
N PHE A 172 -17.69 -3.01 -0.82
CA PHE A 172 -17.53 -2.73 0.61
C PHE A 172 -17.51 -4.02 1.45
N LEU A 173 -18.07 -5.10 0.90
CA LEU A 173 -18.08 -6.45 1.46
C LEU A 173 -18.17 -7.47 0.32
N THR A 174 -18.04 -8.75 0.65
CA THR A 174 -18.36 -9.85 -0.26
C THR A 174 -19.39 -10.78 0.38
N LEU A 175 -20.22 -11.39 -0.46
CA LEU A 175 -21.22 -12.37 -0.03
C LEU A 175 -20.81 -13.78 -0.48
N ASP A 176 -21.26 -14.80 0.23
CA ASP A 176 -21.23 -16.19 -0.24
C ASP A 176 -22.41 -16.48 -1.21
N ASP A 177 -22.49 -17.72 -1.70
CA ASP A 177 -23.51 -18.16 -2.65
C ASP A 177 -24.92 -18.11 -2.06
N GLU A 178 -25.05 -18.16 -0.73
CA GLU A 178 -26.29 -18.04 0.02
C GLU A 178 -26.66 -16.58 0.36
N GLY A 179 -25.79 -15.61 0.03
CA GLY A 179 -26.00 -14.18 0.29
C GLY A 179 -25.66 -13.73 1.71
N HIS A 180 -24.90 -14.53 2.48
CA HIS A 180 -24.36 -14.12 3.78
C HIS A 180 -23.03 -13.40 3.63
N VAL A 181 -22.67 -12.60 4.63
CA VAL A 181 -21.41 -11.84 4.64
C VAL A 181 -20.21 -12.79 4.76
N ARG A 182 -19.44 -12.91 3.68
CA ARG A 182 -18.19 -13.68 3.63
C ARG A 182 -16.98 -12.86 4.09
N ALA A 183 -16.96 -11.57 3.75
CA ALA A 183 -15.96 -10.62 4.23
C ALA A 183 -16.55 -9.22 4.26
N ALA A 184 -16.16 -8.41 5.24
CA ALA A 184 -16.50 -6.98 5.32
C ALA A 184 -15.26 -6.24 5.77
N TYR A 185 -14.57 -5.58 4.83
CA TYR A 185 -13.22 -5.07 5.05
C TYR A 185 -13.14 -4.14 6.26
N PRO A 186 -12.21 -4.38 7.21
CA PRO A 186 -11.03 -5.25 7.09
C PRO A 186 -11.22 -6.74 7.45
N PHE A 187 -12.42 -7.16 7.85
CA PHE A 187 -12.67 -8.48 8.44
C PHE A 187 -13.03 -9.57 7.42
N SER A 188 -12.68 -10.81 7.77
CA SER A 188 -13.09 -12.03 7.07
C SER A 188 -13.94 -12.92 7.97
N ALA A 189 -15.02 -13.48 7.42
CA ALA A 189 -15.81 -14.53 8.10
C ALA A 189 -15.14 -15.91 7.98
N VAL A 190 -14.19 -16.06 7.06
CA VAL A 190 -13.46 -17.30 6.81
C VAL A 190 -12.07 -17.18 7.44
N PRO A 191 -11.54 -18.23 8.08
CA PRO A 191 -10.16 -18.21 8.59
C PRO A 191 -9.15 -17.86 7.50
N THR A 192 -8.28 -16.91 7.80
CA THR A 192 -7.17 -16.49 6.92
C THR A 192 -5.82 -16.75 7.63
N HIS A 193 -4.71 -16.38 6.99
CA HIS A 193 -3.42 -16.38 7.68
C HIS A 193 -3.31 -15.29 8.74
N HIS A 194 -4.14 -14.26 8.67
CA HIS A 194 -4.01 -13.03 9.45
C HIS A 194 -5.04 -13.01 10.57
N ARG A 195 -4.59 -13.25 11.79
CA ARG A 195 -5.44 -13.26 12.98
C ARG A 195 -5.16 -12.04 13.85
N VAL A 196 -6.22 -11.35 14.25
CA VAL A 196 -6.15 -10.22 15.19
C VAL A 196 -6.85 -10.63 16.48
N ARG A 197 -6.15 -10.51 17.60
CA ARG A 197 -6.71 -10.73 18.94
C ARG A 197 -6.80 -9.39 19.67
N LEU A 198 -8.01 -8.99 20.04
CA LEU A 198 -8.28 -7.77 20.78
C LEU A 198 -8.00 -7.95 22.28
N THR A 199 -7.95 -6.85 23.03
CA THR A 199 -7.70 -6.82 24.48
C THR A 199 -8.72 -7.59 25.31
N ASP A 200 -9.99 -7.63 24.88
CA ASP A 200 -11.07 -8.38 25.52
C ASP A 200 -11.00 -9.90 25.25
N GLY A 201 -10.04 -10.34 24.44
CA GLY A 201 -9.83 -11.73 24.05
C GLY A 201 -10.56 -12.14 22.76
N THR A 202 -11.37 -11.26 22.16
CA THR A 202 -12.04 -11.52 20.88
C THR A 202 -11.01 -11.79 19.79
N GLN A 203 -11.22 -12.86 19.02
CA GLN A 203 -10.36 -13.23 17.90
C GLN A 203 -11.08 -13.02 16.59
N ILE A 204 -10.41 -12.35 15.66
CA ILE A 204 -10.95 -11.95 14.37
C ILE A 204 -9.96 -12.33 13.27
N TRP A 205 -10.48 -12.68 12.10
CA TRP A 205 -9.68 -12.88 10.90
C TRP A 205 -9.72 -11.62 10.04
N SER A 206 -8.58 -11.20 9.51
CA SER A 206 -8.51 -10.10 8.54
C SER A 206 -8.29 -10.62 7.14
N MET A 207 -8.74 -9.89 6.13
CA MET A 207 -8.62 -10.32 4.73
C MET A 207 -7.17 -10.29 4.23
N CYS A 208 -6.37 -9.32 4.67
CA CYS A 208 -4.97 -9.18 4.26
C CYS A 208 -4.10 -8.56 5.37
N ALA A 209 -2.81 -8.39 5.07
CA ALA A 209 -1.85 -7.78 6.00
C ALA A 209 -2.18 -6.32 6.32
N ILE A 210 -2.50 -5.48 5.32
CA ILE A 210 -2.85 -4.06 5.55
C ILE A 210 -4.16 -3.94 6.33
N ASP A 211 -5.14 -4.80 6.02
CA ASP A 211 -6.39 -4.90 6.77
C ASP A 211 -6.15 -5.24 8.24
N ALA A 212 -5.23 -6.17 8.52
CA ALA A 212 -4.84 -6.52 9.89
C ALA A 212 -4.31 -5.31 10.67
N LEU A 213 -3.42 -4.53 10.03
CA LEU A 213 -2.82 -3.32 10.61
C LEU A 213 -3.83 -2.19 10.80
N GLY A 214 -4.89 -2.13 10.01
CA GLY A 214 -5.93 -1.12 10.13
C GLY A 214 -6.94 -1.35 11.25
N ILE A 215 -7.10 -2.60 11.72
CA ILE A 215 -8.11 -2.97 12.73
C ILE A 215 -7.91 -2.24 14.07
N PRO A 216 -6.70 -2.21 14.69
CA PRO A 216 -6.50 -1.56 15.99
C PRO A 216 -6.87 -0.08 15.96
N ASP A 217 -6.44 0.64 14.93
CA ASP A 217 -6.74 2.07 14.75
C ASP A 217 -8.23 2.32 14.47
N MET A 218 -8.88 1.45 13.67
CA MET A 218 -10.32 1.55 13.39
C MET A 218 -11.17 1.38 14.65
N LEU A 219 -10.73 0.50 15.56
CA LEU A 219 -11.44 0.14 16.78
C LEU A 219 -11.02 0.98 18.00
N ASP A 220 -9.97 1.79 17.88
CA ASP A 220 -9.37 2.54 18.98
C ASP A 220 -9.03 1.62 20.17
N THR A 221 -8.38 0.49 19.87
CA THR A 221 -8.02 -0.53 20.87
C THR A 221 -6.69 -1.21 20.54
N ASP A 222 -6.01 -1.66 21.59
CA ASP A 222 -4.82 -2.49 21.46
C ASP A 222 -5.14 -3.88 20.91
N ALA A 223 -4.17 -4.49 20.23
CA ALA A 223 -4.34 -5.81 19.66
C ALA A 223 -3.01 -6.54 19.45
N VAL A 224 -3.10 -7.86 19.34
CA VAL A 224 -2.00 -8.70 18.85
C VAL A 224 -2.40 -9.32 17.51
N ILE A 225 -1.64 -8.99 16.47
CA ILE A 225 -1.75 -9.57 15.14
C ILE A 225 -0.77 -10.74 15.06
N THR A 226 -1.23 -11.87 14.52
CA THR A 226 -0.40 -13.04 14.22
C THR A 226 -0.64 -13.45 12.78
N SER A 227 0.45 -13.68 12.05
CA SER A 227 0.44 -14.16 10.68
C SER A 227 1.56 -15.17 10.44
N ALA A 228 1.66 -15.70 9.23
CA ALA A 228 2.70 -16.62 8.80
C ALA A 228 3.30 -16.15 7.47
N ASP A 229 4.63 -16.24 7.37
CA ASP A 229 5.35 -15.96 6.13
C ASP A 229 4.94 -16.96 5.03
N PRO A 230 4.44 -16.53 3.87
CA PRO A 230 4.06 -17.43 2.79
C PRO A 230 5.20 -18.29 2.22
N ILE A 231 6.47 -17.90 2.42
CA ILE A 231 7.64 -18.62 1.92
C ILE A 231 8.15 -19.63 2.96
N SER A 232 8.36 -19.18 4.21
CA SER A 232 8.98 -20.03 5.25
C SER A 232 7.97 -20.68 6.19
N GLY A 233 6.74 -20.18 6.28
CA GLY A 233 5.75 -20.58 7.28
C GLY A 233 6.03 -20.08 8.70
N GLU A 234 7.13 -19.34 8.90
CA GLU A 234 7.49 -18.79 10.21
C GLU A 234 6.47 -17.75 10.66
N THR A 235 6.24 -17.71 11.98
CA THR A 235 5.26 -16.79 12.57
C THR A 235 5.77 -15.36 12.56
N ILE A 236 4.89 -14.44 12.16
CA ILE A 236 5.07 -13.00 12.27
C ILE A 236 4.06 -12.49 13.29
N SER A 237 4.51 -11.74 14.29
CA SER A 237 3.64 -11.14 15.31
C SER A 237 3.83 -9.64 15.36
N ILE A 238 2.72 -8.90 15.37
CA ILE A 238 2.70 -7.46 15.57
C ILE A 238 1.87 -7.17 16.81
N THR A 239 2.42 -6.44 17.77
CA THR A 239 1.69 -5.98 18.97
C THR A 239 1.44 -4.49 18.85
N SER A 240 0.16 -4.10 18.86
CA SER A 240 -0.29 -2.70 18.90
C SER A 240 -0.59 -2.33 20.34
N THR A 241 0.10 -1.32 20.86
CA THR A 241 -0.10 -0.77 22.22
C THR A 241 -0.06 0.75 22.15
N ASP A 242 -1.13 1.41 22.62
CA ASP A 242 -1.27 2.86 22.62
C ASP A 242 -1.01 3.49 21.23
N GLY A 243 -1.49 2.82 20.17
CA GLY A 243 -1.31 3.25 18.77
C GLY A 243 0.08 3.02 18.18
N HIS A 244 1.00 2.42 18.94
CA HIS A 244 2.34 2.04 18.49
C HIS A 244 2.44 0.54 18.21
N MET A 245 2.99 0.16 17.06
CA MET A 245 3.15 -1.24 16.68
C MET A 245 4.60 -1.71 16.81
N THR A 246 4.78 -2.85 17.46
CA THR A 246 6.07 -3.56 17.55
C THR A 246 6.00 -4.87 16.80
N TRP A 247 6.95 -5.09 15.88
CA TRP A 247 6.94 -6.21 14.95
C TRP A 247 8.01 -7.25 15.28
N GLN A 248 7.66 -8.52 15.15
CA GLN A 248 8.57 -9.64 15.30
C GLN A 248 8.38 -10.63 14.14
N PRO A 249 9.43 -10.92 13.35
CA PRO A 249 10.78 -10.35 13.46
C PRO A 249 10.82 -8.86 13.09
N ALA A 250 11.79 -8.12 13.62
CA ALA A 250 11.96 -6.69 13.32
C ALA A 250 12.31 -6.42 11.83
N THR A 251 12.68 -7.44 11.07
CA THR A 251 12.93 -7.39 9.63
C THR A 251 11.66 -7.57 8.80
N ALA A 252 10.50 -7.81 9.43
CA ALA A 252 9.26 -8.07 8.73
C ALA A 252 8.83 -6.88 7.88
N VAL A 253 8.21 -7.19 6.74
CA VAL A 253 7.71 -6.25 5.73
C VAL A 253 6.37 -6.70 5.20
N VAL A 254 5.68 -5.83 4.48
CA VAL A 254 4.43 -6.16 3.77
C VAL A 254 4.66 -6.06 2.28
N TYR A 255 4.25 -7.07 1.50
CA TYR A 255 4.14 -6.91 0.06
C TYR A 255 2.79 -6.26 -0.26
N VAL A 256 2.81 -5.13 -0.94
CA VAL A 256 1.62 -4.42 -1.41
C VAL A 256 1.55 -4.58 -2.91
N GLY A 257 0.49 -5.23 -3.39
CA GLY A 257 0.31 -5.50 -4.80
C GLY A 257 -1.13 -5.88 -5.15
N ARG A 258 -1.35 -6.08 -6.45
CA ARG A 258 -2.62 -6.53 -7.02
C ARG A 258 -2.36 -7.50 -8.17
N ARG A 259 -3.30 -8.42 -8.40
CA ARG A 259 -3.39 -9.13 -9.67
C ARG A 259 -3.74 -8.17 -10.80
N CYS A 260 -3.34 -8.53 -12.02
CA CYS A 260 -3.57 -7.71 -13.21
C CYS A 260 -5.04 -7.62 -13.68
N CYS A 261 -5.96 -8.35 -13.04
CA CYS A 261 -7.38 -8.38 -13.42
C CYS A 261 -8.24 -7.40 -12.61
N THR A 262 -9.44 -7.11 -13.13
CA THR A 262 -10.50 -6.36 -12.43
C THR A 262 -11.45 -7.31 -11.71
N GLY A 263 -11.83 -7.00 -10.47
CA GLY A 263 -12.71 -7.81 -9.61
C GLY A 263 -12.72 -7.30 -8.16
N PRO A 264 -13.47 -7.95 -7.24
CA PRO A 264 -13.52 -7.55 -5.83
C PRO A 264 -12.13 -7.54 -5.18
N ALA A 265 -11.91 -6.64 -4.21
CA ALA A 265 -10.59 -6.54 -3.58
C ALA A 265 -10.15 -7.84 -2.88
N ALA A 266 -11.11 -8.61 -2.37
CA ALA A 266 -10.92 -9.94 -1.80
C ALA A 266 -10.23 -10.91 -2.78
N ASP A 267 -10.55 -10.81 -4.07
CA ASP A 267 -10.09 -11.76 -5.09
C ASP A 267 -8.85 -11.27 -5.84
N VAL A 268 -8.70 -9.95 -5.97
CA VAL A 268 -7.70 -9.33 -6.82
C VAL A 268 -6.48 -8.81 -6.03
N ALA A 269 -6.69 -8.30 -4.81
CA ALA A 269 -5.64 -7.65 -4.04
C ALA A 269 -5.24 -8.44 -2.79
N CYS A 270 -6.22 -9.00 -2.07
CA CYS A 270 -5.96 -9.59 -0.74
C CYS A 270 -5.06 -10.82 -0.79
N SER A 271 -5.05 -11.58 -1.89
CA SER A 271 -4.13 -12.72 -2.09
C SER A 271 -2.67 -12.29 -2.23
N ALA A 272 -2.42 -11.05 -2.67
CA ALA A 272 -1.08 -10.48 -2.84
C ALA A 272 -0.56 -9.80 -1.57
N LEU A 273 -1.48 -9.27 -0.76
CA LEU A 273 -1.20 -8.40 0.39
C LEU A 273 -0.83 -9.20 1.64
N ASN A 274 0.43 -9.64 1.72
CA ASN A 274 0.90 -10.52 2.80
C ASN A 274 2.09 -9.93 3.59
N PHE A 275 2.21 -10.37 4.84
CA PHE A 275 3.39 -10.19 5.66
C PHE A 275 4.50 -11.15 5.24
N PHE A 276 5.75 -10.71 5.32
CA PHE A 276 6.94 -11.54 5.11
C PHE A 276 7.94 -11.24 6.22
N THR A 277 8.67 -12.25 6.69
CA THR A 277 9.72 -12.09 7.72
C THR A 277 10.88 -11.22 7.25
N SER A 278 11.06 -11.08 5.93
CA SER A 278 12.13 -10.27 5.33
C SER A 278 11.80 -9.78 3.92
N ARG A 279 12.46 -8.69 3.49
CA ARG A 279 12.41 -8.21 2.09
C ARG A 279 12.85 -9.27 1.07
N ARG A 280 13.74 -10.18 1.47
CA ARG A 280 14.19 -11.30 0.61
C ARG A 280 13.04 -12.25 0.32
N HIS A 281 12.28 -12.65 1.34
CA HIS A 281 11.13 -13.54 1.14
C HIS A 281 10.03 -12.87 0.34
N ALA A 282 9.73 -11.59 0.57
CA ALA A 282 8.78 -10.85 -0.25
C ALA A 282 9.19 -10.83 -1.74
N ARG A 283 10.50 -10.70 -2.04
CA ARG A 283 11.02 -10.76 -3.42
C ARG A 283 10.86 -12.16 -4.02
N THR A 284 11.28 -13.20 -3.29
CA THR A 284 11.12 -14.59 -3.74
C THR A 284 9.66 -14.94 -4.01
N TRP A 285 8.74 -14.46 -3.17
CA TRP A 285 7.32 -14.63 -3.39
C TRP A 285 6.85 -13.93 -4.66
N ALA A 286 7.27 -12.68 -4.89
CA ALA A 286 6.91 -11.94 -6.09
C ALA A 286 7.43 -12.62 -7.38
N GLU A 287 8.64 -13.19 -7.35
CA GLU A 287 9.21 -13.95 -8.47
C GLU A 287 8.41 -15.23 -8.78
N GLN A 288 7.82 -15.87 -7.76
CA GLN A 288 6.95 -17.05 -7.90
C GLN A 288 5.52 -16.71 -8.34
N HIS A 289 5.12 -15.43 -8.27
CA HIS A 289 3.77 -14.94 -8.55
C HIS A 289 3.78 -13.82 -9.60
N PRO A 290 4.23 -14.11 -10.84
CA PRO A 290 4.39 -13.09 -11.89
C PRO A 290 3.08 -12.46 -12.36
N ASP A 291 1.93 -13.05 -12.01
CA ASP A 291 0.59 -12.49 -12.23
C ASP A 291 0.25 -11.33 -11.28
N HIS A 292 1.09 -11.10 -10.27
CA HIS A 292 0.93 -10.02 -9.31
C HIS A 292 1.93 -8.89 -9.57
N THR A 293 1.42 -7.66 -9.59
CA THR A 293 2.23 -6.45 -9.67
C THR A 293 2.23 -5.76 -8.31
N GLY A 294 3.40 -5.45 -7.78
CA GLY A 294 3.51 -4.90 -6.43
C GLY A 294 4.96 -4.80 -5.96
N ARG A 295 5.13 -4.49 -4.67
CA ARG A 295 6.45 -4.35 -4.04
C ARG A 295 6.37 -4.47 -2.52
N ALA A 296 7.51 -4.76 -1.90
CA ALA A 296 7.63 -4.76 -0.45
C ALA A 296 7.76 -3.33 0.12
N VAL A 297 6.93 -2.99 1.09
CA VAL A 297 6.97 -1.76 1.89
C VAL A 297 7.42 -2.08 3.33
N ASP A 298 8.03 -1.10 4.00
CA ASP A 298 8.41 -1.22 5.41
C ASP A 298 7.21 -1.10 6.37
N GLN A 299 7.50 -1.28 7.67
CA GLN A 299 6.52 -1.30 8.76
C GLN A 299 5.79 0.03 8.88
N ALA A 300 6.52 1.14 8.95
CA ALA A 300 5.95 2.48 9.10
C ALA A 300 4.99 2.80 7.94
N ARG A 301 5.36 2.44 6.70
CA ARG A 301 4.49 2.62 5.55
C ARG A 301 3.26 1.72 5.58
N ALA A 302 3.42 0.45 5.95
CA ALA A 302 2.31 -0.49 6.05
C ALA A 302 1.29 -0.06 7.11
N GLU A 303 1.75 0.40 8.27
CA GLU A 303 0.92 0.97 9.34
C GLU A 303 0.18 2.22 8.87
N ALA A 304 0.88 3.14 8.20
CA ALA A 304 0.26 4.35 7.66
C ALA A 304 -0.85 4.04 6.65
N LEU A 305 -0.66 3.04 5.79
CA LEU A 305 -1.69 2.58 4.85
C LEU A 305 -2.91 2.01 5.57
N GLY A 306 -2.72 1.13 6.56
CA GLY A 306 -3.82 0.57 7.35
C GLY A 306 -4.63 1.67 8.03
N ARG A 307 -3.95 2.61 8.70
CA ARG A 307 -4.55 3.76 9.37
C ARG A 307 -5.34 4.66 8.42
N ALA A 308 -4.74 4.99 7.27
CA ALA A 308 -5.36 5.88 6.27
C ALA A 308 -6.64 5.27 5.67
N ILE A 309 -6.68 3.95 5.48
CA ILE A 309 -7.82 3.27 4.85
C ILE A 309 -8.94 3.01 5.86
N PHE A 310 -8.61 2.58 7.08
CA PHE A 310 -9.59 2.02 8.02
C PHE A 310 -9.85 2.90 9.25
N GLY A 311 -8.91 3.76 9.64
CA GLY A 311 -8.96 4.51 10.91
C GLY A 311 -10.19 5.41 11.07
N HIS A 312 -10.87 5.74 9.97
CA HIS A 312 -12.05 6.61 9.98
C HIS A 312 -13.40 5.88 9.84
N LEU A 313 -13.42 4.54 9.72
CA LEU A 313 -14.66 3.82 9.39
C LEU A 313 -15.68 3.81 10.53
N LEU A 314 -15.23 3.77 11.78
CA LEU A 314 -16.09 3.70 12.97
C LEU A 314 -16.07 4.95 13.85
N THR A 315 -15.10 5.85 13.66
CA THR A 315 -15.14 7.18 14.28
C THR A 315 -16.31 7.99 13.71
N GLN A 316 -17.08 8.62 14.59
CA GLN A 316 -18.07 9.61 14.15
C GLN A 316 -17.37 10.85 13.58
N PRO A 317 -17.97 11.56 12.61
CA PRO A 317 -17.54 12.92 12.32
C PRO A 317 -17.61 13.72 13.62
N ARG A 318 -16.50 14.35 14.03
CA ARG A 318 -16.52 15.32 15.13
C ARG A 318 -17.56 16.39 14.75
N PRO A 319 -18.62 16.62 15.54
CA PRO A 319 -19.50 17.74 15.27
C PRO A 319 -18.70 19.03 15.50
N GLY A 320 -18.54 19.87 14.45
CA GLY A 320 -18.04 21.24 14.63
C GLY A 320 -16.88 21.71 13.75
N ARG A 321 -16.78 21.32 12.47
CA ARG A 321 -16.17 22.19 11.46
C ARG A 321 -17.07 22.23 10.23
N GLU A 322 -17.96 23.22 10.21
CA GLU A 322 -18.51 23.74 8.96
C GLU A 322 -17.32 24.23 8.12
N GLU A 323 -17.13 23.64 6.94
CA GLU A 323 -16.30 24.20 5.88
C GLU A 323 -17.02 25.43 5.33
N THR A 324 -16.57 26.60 5.76
CA THR A 324 -16.67 27.84 4.97
C THR A 324 -15.54 27.89 3.97
#